data_AF-A0A9X6IG69-F1
#
_entry.id   AF-A0A9X6IG69-F1
#
_cell.length_a   1.000
_cell.length_b   1.000
_cell.length_c   1.000
_cell.angle_alpha   90.00
_cell.angle_beta   90.00
_cell.angle_gamma   90.00
#
_symmetry.space_group_name_H-M   'P 1'
#
loop_
_entity.id
_entity.type
_entity.pdbx_description
1 polymer ?
#
loop_
_entity_poly.entity_id
_entity_poly.type
_entity_poly.pdbx_seq_one_letter_code
_entity_poly.pdbx_strand_id
1 'polypeptide(L)'
;MSYKTIHTDFRNDYTNARDALLNEGIVEIGHVQYENQKGLIIRPAYEIEGEIYFFSGMKAAGETIYSVQLRPFNELKGADYIPLEEKSCITV
;
A
#
# COMPACT_ATOMS: atom_id res chain seq x y z
N MET A 1 -14.12 -10.75 -1.48
CA MET A 1 -12.86 -10.01 -1.57
C MET A 1 -12.82 -9.12 -0.34
N SER A 2 -11.92 -9.44 0.59
CA SER A 2 -11.75 -8.68 1.80
C SER A 2 -10.96 -7.41 1.46
N TYR A 3 -11.50 -6.23 1.81
CA TYR A 3 -10.79 -4.96 1.67
C TYR A 3 -10.52 -4.42 3.08
N LYS A 4 -9.30 -3.93 3.30
CA LYS A 4 -8.96 -3.16 4.49
C LYS A 4 -9.05 -1.69 4.14
N THR A 5 -9.92 -0.95 4.83
CA THR A 5 -10.06 0.49 4.62
C THR A 5 -9.36 1.21 5.76
N ILE A 6 -8.38 2.04 5.41
CA ILE A 6 -7.70 2.93 6.35
C ILE A 6 -8.36 4.30 6.21
N HIS A 7 -8.93 4.79 7.30
CA HIS A 7 -9.47 6.14 7.37
C HIS A 7 -8.36 7.09 7.80
N THR A 8 -8.19 8.18 7.05
CA THR A 8 -7.17 9.17 7.36
C THR A 8 -7.74 10.22 8.31
N ASP A 9 -6.89 10.85 9.10
CA ASP A 9 -7.28 12.05 9.85
C ASP A 9 -7.63 13.18 8.87
N PHE A 10 -8.90 13.60 8.90
CA PHE A 10 -9.48 14.68 8.09
C PHE A 10 -8.86 16.06 8.36
N ARG A 11 -8.02 16.19 9.39
CA ARG A 11 -7.28 17.42 9.70
C ARG A 11 -6.06 17.65 8.82
N ASN A 12 -5.62 16.62 8.09
CA ASN A 12 -4.45 16.69 7.22
C ASN A 12 -4.89 16.54 5.75
N ASP A 13 -4.40 17.45 4.90
CA ASP A 13 -4.66 17.41 3.46
C ASP A 13 -3.71 16.43 2.76
N TYR A 14 -4.11 15.16 2.68
CA TYR A 14 -3.36 14.16 1.93
C TYR A 14 -3.74 14.17 0.46
N THR A 15 -2.77 14.48 -0.42
CA THR A 15 -2.96 14.43 -1.88
C THR A 15 -2.49 13.11 -2.50
N ASN A 16 -1.81 12.27 -1.72
CA ASN A 16 -1.41 10.94 -2.15
C ASN A 16 -1.70 9.87 -1.06
N ALA A 17 -1.95 8.64 -1.50
CA ALA A 17 -2.29 7.53 -0.61
C ALA A 17 -1.12 7.07 0.26
N ARG A 18 0.13 7.30 -0.18
CA ARG A 18 1.33 6.88 0.53
C ARG A 18 1.52 7.67 1.82
N ASP A 19 1.40 8.99 1.75
CA ASP A 19 1.52 9.92 2.87
C ASP A 19 0.35 9.75 3.84
N ALA A 20 -0.86 9.54 3.30
CA ALA A 20 -2.03 9.15 4.07
C ALA A 20 -1.78 7.89 4.92
N LEU A 21 -1.22 6.83 4.32
CA LEU A 21 -0.88 5.59 5.03
C LEU A 21 0.26 5.80 6.03
N LEU A 22 1.29 6.58 5.65
CA LEU A 22 2.44 6.86 6.50
C LEU A 22 2.03 7.61 7.78
N ASN A 23 1.08 8.54 7.71
CA ASN A 23 0.56 9.22 8.90
C ASN A 23 -0.12 8.26 9.87
N GLU A 24 -0.78 7.23 9.35
CA GLU A 24 -1.38 6.17 10.17
C GLU A 24 -0.34 5.12 10.63
N GLY A 25 0.96 5.40 10.43
CA GLY A 25 2.06 4.52 10.82
C GLY A 25 2.28 3.33 9.89
N ILE A 26 1.63 3.30 8.73
CA ILE A 26 1.72 2.21 7.76
C ILE A 26 2.82 2.54 6.76
N VAL A 27 3.93 1.81 6.85
CA VAL A 27 5.11 2.01 6.00
C VAL A 27 5.12 1.04 4.82
N GLU A 28 5.67 1.50 3.71
CA GLU A 28 5.93 0.67 2.54
C GLU A 28 7.07 -0.32 2.87
N ILE A 29 6.84 -1.60 2.60
CA ILE A 29 7.77 -2.71 2.91
C ILE A 29 8.28 -3.44 1.66
N GLY A 30 7.81 -3.06 0.48
CA GLY A 30 8.17 -3.72 -0.76
C GLY A 30 7.18 -3.44 -1.87
N HIS A 31 7.13 -4.35 -2.82
CA HIS A 31 6.25 -4.29 -3.98
C HIS A 31 5.54 -5.62 -4.19
N VAL A 32 4.26 -5.54 -4.55
CA VAL A 32 3.52 -6.67 -5.13
C VAL A 32 3.56 -6.52 -6.64
N GLN A 33 4.00 -7.57 -7.32
CA GLN A 33 4.09 -7.66 -8.76
C GLN A 33 3.13 -8.73 -9.28
N TYR A 34 2.33 -8.42 -10.31
CA TYR A 34 1.43 -9.39 -10.92
C TYR A 34 1.08 -9.01 -12.35
N GLU A 35 0.74 -9.99 -13.19
CA GLU A 35 0.26 -9.74 -14.54
C GLU A 35 -1.27 -9.72 -14.61
N ASN A 36 -1.81 -8.84 -15.45
CA ASN A 36 -3.21 -8.89 -15.85
C ASN A 36 -3.35 -8.63 -17.36
N GLN A 37 -4.58 -8.51 -17.86
CA GLN A 37 -4.86 -8.27 -19.28
C GLN A 37 -4.24 -6.98 -19.85
N LYS A 38 -3.81 -6.04 -18.99
CA LYS A 38 -3.15 -4.78 -19.35
C LYS A 38 -1.62 -4.85 -19.24
N GLY A 39 -1.05 -5.99 -18.81
CA GLY A 39 0.37 -6.23 -18.65
C GLY A 39 0.82 -6.39 -17.19
N LEU A 40 2.13 -6.24 -16.98
CA LEU A 40 2.77 -6.29 -15.66
C LEU A 40 2.36 -5.08 -14.81
N ILE A 41 1.85 -5.35 -13.62
CA ILE A 41 1.49 -4.34 -12.62
C ILE A 41 2.43 -4.48 -11.43
N ILE A 42 3.00 -3.37 -10.99
CA ILE A 42 3.82 -3.27 -9.79
C ILE A 42 3.15 -2.25 -8.86
N ARG A 43 2.90 -2.64 -7.61
CA ARG A 43 2.27 -1.79 -6.60
C ARG A 43 3.07 -1.81 -5.31
N PRO A 44 3.12 -0.69 -4.56
CA PRO A 44 3.71 -0.70 -3.23
C PRO A 44 2.94 -1.66 -2.32
N ALA A 45 3.70 -2.34 -1.47
CA ALA A 45 3.23 -3.31 -0.50
C ALA A 45 3.39 -2.74 0.92
N TYR A 46 2.44 -3.07 1.79
CA TYR A 46 2.37 -2.59 3.16
C TYR A 46 2.10 -3.78 4.09
N GLU A 47 2.74 -3.82 5.25
CA GLU A 47 2.45 -4.81 6.28
C GLU A 47 1.47 -4.24 7.29
N ILE A 48 0.39 -4.98 7.57
CA ILE A 48 -0.56 -4.61 8.62
C ILE A 48 -0.95 -5.88 9.37
N GLU A 49 -0.66 -5.95 10.66
CA GLU A 49 -0.95 -7.10 11.53
C GLU A 49 -0.36 -8.42 10.99
N GLY A 50 0.84 -8.37 10.41
CA GLY A 50 1.55 -9.54 9.86
C GLY A 50 1.06 -10.01 8.48
N GLU A 51 0.10 -9.32 7.88
CA GLU A 51 -0.36 -9.59 6.52
C GLU A 51 0.11 -8.52 5.54
N ILE A 52 0.42 -8.95 4.31
CA ILE A 52 0.84 -8.06 3.22
C ILE A 52 -0.39 -7.57 2.47
N TYR A 53 -0.47 -6.26 2.29
CA TYR A 53 -1.51 -5.57 1.54
C TYR A 53 -0.92 -4.74 0.42
N PHE A 54 -1.69 -4.51 -0.64
CA PHE A 54 -1.34 -3.57 -1.70
C PHE A 54 -2.49 -2.60 -1.99
N PHE A 55 -2.15 -1.46 -2.58
CA PHE A 55 -3.12 -0.42 -2.90
C PHE A 55 -4.17 -0.91 -3.91
N SER A 56 -5.45 -0.73 -3.57
CA SER A 56 -6.58 -1.04 -4.45
C SER A 56 -7.37 0.19 -4.88
N GLY A 57 -7.43 1.22 -4.04
CA GLY A 57 -8.21 2.43 -4.33
C GLY A 57 -8.15 3.43 -3.19
N MET A 58 -8.80 4.57 -3.39
CA MET A 58 -8.94 5.60 -2.36
C MET A 58 -10.22 6.39 -2.59
N LYS A 59 -10.70 7.07 -1.55
CA LYS A 59 -11.73 8.09 -1.69
C LYS A 59 -11.18 9.44 -1.27
N ALA A 60 -11.48 10.45 -2.08
CA ALA A 60 -11.06 11.82 -1.89
C ALA A 60 -12.25 12.79 -2.05
N ALA A 61 -12.16 13.94 -1.38
CA ALA A 61 -13.05 15.08 -1.54
C ALA A 61 -12.20 16.27 -1.98
N GLY A 62 -12.32 16.68 -3.25
CA GLY A 62 -11.34 17.57 -3.86
C GLY A 62 -9.97 16.88 -3.94
N GLU A 63 -8.94 17.53 -3.44
CA GLU A 63 -7.57 16.98 -3.40
C GLU A 63 -7.29 16.16 -2.14
N THR A 64 -8.16 16.22 -1.14
CA THR A 64 -7.94 15.60 0.17
C THR A 64 -8.47 14.17 0.20
N ILE A 65 -7.57 13.22 0.44
CA ILE A 65 -7.86 11.79 0.63
C ILE A 65 -8.34 11.56 2.06
N TYR A 66 -9.54 11.00 2.21
CA TYR A 66 -10.13 10.66 3.52
C TYR A 66 -10.14 9.15 3.82
N SER A 67 -9.86 8.32 2.80
CA SER A 67 -9.69 6.88 3.01
C SER A 67 -8.88 6.21 1.91
N VAL A 68 -8.12 5.20 2.29
CA VAL A 68 -7.33 4.34 1.40
C VAL A 68 -7.85 2.90 1.52
N GLN A 69 -8.11 2.27 0.39
CA GLN A 69 -8.51 0.87 0.29
C GLN A 69 -7.34 0.01 -0.10
N LEU A 70 -7.09 -0.99 0.73
CA LEU A 70 -6.02 -1.96 0.60
C LEU A 70 -6.62 -3.35 0.39
N ARG A 71 -5.94 -4.16 -0.42
CA ARG A 71 -6.32 -5.54 -0.70
C ARG A 71 -5.22 -6.49 -0.24
N PRO A 72 -5.56 -7.62 0.40
CA PRO A 72 -4.55 -8.56 0.86
C PRO A 72 -3.90 -9.25 -0.34
N PHE A 73 -2.57 -9.39 -0.26
CA PHE A 73 -1.74 -10.04 -1.27
C PHE A 73 -2.14 -11.51 -1.50
N ASN A 74 -2.50 -12.23 -0.44
CA ASN A 74 -2.86 -13.65 -0.49
C ASN A 74 -4.07 -13.97 -1.39
N GLU A 75 -4.93 -12.98 -1.70
CA GLU A 75 -6.05 -13.14 -2.63
C GLU A 75 -5.62 -13.03 -4.10
N LEU A 76 -4.40 -12.58 -4.38
CA LEU A 76 -3.91 -12.30 -5.73
C LEU A 76 -3.09 -13.49 -6.24
N LYS A 77 -3.76 -14.37 -7.00
CA LYS A 77 -3.11 -15.55 -7.60
C LYS A 77 -2.09 -15.15 -8.67
N GLY A 78 -0.92 -15.78 -8.62
CA GLY A 78 0.16 -15.53 -9.59
C GLY A 78 0.86 -14.18 -9.38
N ALA A 79 0.79 -13.65 -8.17
CA ALA A 79 1.51 -12.45 -7.77
C ALA A 79 2.76 -12.82 -6.98
N ASP A 80 3.81 -12.03 -7.17
CA ASP A 80 5.06 -12.10 -6.44
C ASP A 80 5.17 -10.92 -5.46
N TYR A 81 5.84 -11.15 -4.34
CA TYR A 81 6.21 -10.10 -3.39
C TYR A 81 7.73 -9.89 -3.44
N ILE A 82 8.12 -8.63 -3.62
CA ILE A 82 9.52 -8.19 -3.70
C ILE A 82 9.76 -7.26 -2.50
N PRO A 83 10.49 -7.69 -1.46
CA PRO A 83 10.77 -6.84 -0.31
C PRO A 83 11.61 -5.63 -0.70
N LEU A 84 11.40 -4.50 -0.02
CA LEU A 84 12.32 -3.37 -0.11
C LEU A 84 13.65 -3.83 0.50
N GLU A 85 14.74 -3.75 -0.27
CA GLU A 85 16.06 -3.99 0.29
C GLU A 85 16.31 -3.01 1.44
N GLU A 86 16.44 -3.52 2.65
CA GLU A 86 17.04 -2.73 3.72
C GLU A 86 18.42 -2.34 3.22
N LYS A 87 18.68 -1.04 3.07
CA LYS A 87 20.06 -0.55 2.97
C LYS A 87 20.75 -1.05 4.22
N SER A 88 21.47 -2.16 4.10
CA SER A 88 22.31 -2.70 5.15
C SER A 88 23.13 -1.52 5.68
N CYS A 89 22.86 -1.12 6.92
CA CYS A 89 23.70 -0.18 7.63
C CYS A 89 25.07 -0.83 7.72
N ILE A 90 25.95 -0.50 6.77
CA ILE A 90 27.36 -0.82 6.86
C ILE A 90 27.82 -0.05 8.09
N THR A 91 28.00 -0.76 9.19
CA THR A 91 28.65 -0.22 10.37
C THR A 91 30.13 -0.16 9.99
N VAL A 92 30.60 1.03 9.63
CA VAL A 92 32.03 1.32 9.45
C VAL A 92 32.57 1.89 10.75
#